data_AF-A0A2V6L8P7-F1
#
_entry.id   AF-A0A2V6L8P7-F1
#
_cell.length_a   1.000
_cell.length_b   1.000
_cell.length_c   1.000
_cell.angle_alpha   90.00
_cell.angle_beta   90.00
_cell.angle_gamma   90.00
#
_symmetry.space_group_name_H-M   'P 1'
#
loop_
_entity.id
_entity.type
_entity.pdbx_description
1 polymer ?
#
loop_
_entity_poly.entity_id
_entity_poly.type
_entity_poly.pdbx_seq_one_letter_code
_entity_poly.pdbx_strand_id
1 'polypeptide(L)'
;MNIGFIGLGIMGSRMAANLQKHGNSLVVFNRTRAKAEPLLGPCGTFSDSPAKLAEQVDVLFTMLAHPGAVEQAALGADGFLSHLRPNALWVDCSSVNPSFSKKMAAEAARREVHFVDAPVTGSAAPAAEGKLIFWVGADTADLERIRPLLLCMGNK
;
A
#
# COMPACT_ATOMS: atom_id res chain seq x y z
N MET A 1 -6.70 12.99 -3.89
CA MET A 1 -6.33 11.59 -4.15
C MET A 1 -6.55 10.83 -2.86
N ASN A 2 -7.40 9.81 -2.90
CA ASN A 2 -7.72 8.99 -1.73
C ASN A 2 -6.69 7.86 -1.63
N ILE A 3 -6.07 7.71 -0.46
CA ILE A 3 -4.97 6.77 -0.26
C ILE A 3 -5.40 5.66 0.69
N GLY A 4 -5.15 4.43 0.28
CA GLY A 4 -5.35 3.22 1.04
C GLY A 4 -4.05 2.67 1.60
N PHE A 5 -4.09 2.08 2.79
CA PHE A 5 -2.94 1.35 3.34
C PHE A 5 -3.38 0.03 4.00
N ILE A 6 -2.90 -1.08 3.44
CA ILE A 6 -3.14 -2.43 3.97
C ILE A 6 -1.84 -3.00 4.55
N GLY A 7 -1.92 -3.44 5.80
CA GLY A 7 -0.79 -4.03 6.52
C GLY A 7 -0.11 -3.02 7.42
N LEU A 8 -0.52 -3.00 8.69
CA LEU A 8 -0.06 -2.05 9.69
C LEU A 8 0.87 -2.76 10.69
N GLY A 9 1.81 -3.53 10.14
CA GLY A 9 2.87 -4.18 10.90
C GLY A 9 3.92 -3.18 11.38
N ILE A 10 5.13 -3.68 11.65
CA ILE A 10 6.25 -2.83 12.10
C ILE A 10 6.56 -1.75 11.05
N MET A 11 6.67 -2.12 9.78
CA MET A 11 6.98 -1.17 8.70
C MET A 11 5.77 -0.33 8.31
N GLY A 12 4.66 -0.99 7.95
CA GLY A 12 3.50 -0.31 7.37
C GLY A 12 2.85 0.74 8.27
N SER A 13 2.80 0.52 9.60
CA SER A 13 2.25 1.53 10.51
C SER A 13 3.07 2.83 10.54
N ARG A 14 4.40 2.73 10.43
CA ARG A 14 5.32 3.88 10.40
C ARG A 14 5.25 4.60 9.05
N MET A 15 5.17 3.84 7.96
CA MET A 15 4.97 4.36 6.61
C MET A 15 3.65 5.15 6.50
N ALA A 16 2.54 4.55 6.95
CA ALA A 16 1.23 5.21 7.00
C ALA A 16 1.26 6.47 7.87
N ALA A 17 1.89 6.42 9.04
CA ALA A 17 2.03 7.59 9.90
C ALA A 17 2.79 8.73 9.20
N ASN A 18 3.81 8.44 8.40
CA ASN A 18 4.54 9.48 7.67
C ASN A 18 3.72 10.11 6.54
N LEU A 19 2.88 9.33 5.84
CA LEU A 19 1.92 9.90 4.89
C LEU A 19 0.99 10.90 5.61
N GLN A 20 0.47 10.53 6.78
CA GLN A 20 -0.40 11.40 7.59
C GLN A 20 0.30 12.66 8.09
N LYS A 21 1.57 12.56 8.53
CA LYS A 21 2.37 13.74 8.93
C LYS A 21 2.54 14.76 7.81
N HIS A 22 2.50 14.31 6.55
CA HIS A 22 2.54 15.16 5.36
C HIS A 22 1.14 15.57 4.87
N GLY A 23 0.11 15.43 5.70
CA GLY A 23 -1.25 15.92 5.42
C GLY A 23 -2.13 14.98 4.58
N ASN A 24 -1.69 13.74 4.34
CA ASN A 24 -2.49 12.78 3.58
C ASN A 24 -3.51 12.07 4.47
N SER A 25 -4.78 12.11 4.06
CA SER A 25 -5.83 11.30 4.67
C SER A 25 -5.78 9.87 4.14
N LEU A 26 -5.81 8.90 5.05
CA LEU A 26 -5.70 7.47 4.74
C LEU A 26 -6.96 6.71 5.13
N VAL A 27 -7.38 5.78 4.26
CA VAL A 27 -8.21 4.64 4.65
C VAL A 27 -7.28 3.47 4.95
N VAL A 28 -7.33 2.93 6.16
CA VAL A 28 -6.39 1.91 6.61
C VAL A 28 -7.11 0.61 6.97
N PHE A 29 -6.46 -0.51 6.67
CA PHE A 29 -6.92 -1.83 7.09
C PHE A 29 -5.75 -2.67 7.60
N ASN A 30 -6.03 -3.41 8.66
CA ASN A 30 -5.16 -4.47 9.13
C ASN A 30 -6.01 -5.56 9.77
N ARG A 31 -5.66 -6.83 9.52
CA ARG A 31 -6.37 -7.99 10.08
C ARG A 31 -6.55 -7.90 11.61
N THR A 32 -5.55 -7.38 12.31
CA THR A 32 -5.66 -7.04 13.73
C THR A 32 -5.99 -5.56 13.86
N ARG A 33 -7.26 -5.24 14.13
CA ARG A 33 -7.78 -3.86 14.22
C ARG A 33 -6.98 -2.97 15.18
N ALA A 34 -6.58 -3.50 16.34
CA ALA A 34 -5.81 -2.74 17.33
C ALA A 34 -4.52 -2.09 16.78
N LYS A 35 -3.93 -2.65 15.71
CA LYS A 35 -2.75 -2.06 15.06
C LYS A 35 -3.06 -0.80 14.25
N ALA A 36 -4.33 -0.58 13.89
CA ALA A 36 -4.77 0.61 13.18
C ALA A 36 -5.09 1.78 14.12
N GLU A 37 -5.39 1.51 15.39
CA GLU A 37 -5.85 2.51 16.36
C GLU A 37 -4.96 3.77 16.44
N PRO A 38 -3.61 3.67 16.46
CA PRO A 38 -2.75 4.85 16.52
C PRO A 38 -2.81 5.75 15.28
N LEU A 39 -3.37 5.24 14.17
CA LEU A 39 -3.49 5.96 12.90
C LEU A 39 -4.89 6.55 12.71
N LEU A 40 -5.85 6.27 13.59
CA LEU A 40 -7.22 6.77 13.46
C LEU A 40 -7.33 8.22 13.95
N GLY A 41 -8.19 8.99 13.31
CA GLY A 41 -8.42 10.39 13.66
C GLY A 41 -8.69 11.24 12.41
N PRO A 42 -8.35 12.54 12.42
CA PRO A 42 -8.64 13.46 11.32
C PRO A 42 -8.08 13.03 9.96
N CYS A 43 -6.91 12.36 9.95
CA CYS A 43 -6.24 11.91 8.73
C CYS A 43 -6.28 10.38 8.55
N GLY A 44 -7.12 9.66 9.30
CA GLY A 44 -7.13 8.20 9.26
C GLY A 44 -8.48 7.58 9.60
N THR A 45 -8.98 6.78 8.68
CA THR A 45 -10.25 6.05 8.80
C THR A 45 -10.00 4.56 8.69
N PHE A 46 -10.58 3.78 9.60
CA PHE A 46 -10.50 2.32 9.53
C PHE A 46 -11.53 1.79 8.54
N SER A 47 -11.13 0.85 7.69
CA SER A 47 -12.05 0.01 6.90
C SER A 47 -12.17 -1.37 7.55
N ASP A 48 -13.35 -1.99 7.50
CA ASP A 48 -13.58 -3.32 8.07
C ASP A 48 -13.06 -4.47 7.19
N SER A 49 -12.77 -4.21 5.91
CA SER A 49 -12.21 -5.21 4.99
C SER A 49 -11.33 -4.59 3.90
N PRO A 50 -10.45 -5.38 3.24
CA PRO A 50 -9.70 -4.94 2.06
C PRO A 50 -10.61 -4.50 0.92
N ALA A 51 -11.67 -5.26 0.63
CA ALA A 51 -12.68 -4.92 -0.38
C ALA A 51 -13.31 -3.53 -0.14
N LYS A 52 -13.85 -3.28 1.06
CA LYS A 52 -14.45 -1.97 1.40
C LYS A 52 -13.45 -0.83 1.33
N LEU A 53 -12.18 -1.09 1.64
CA LEU A 53 -11.13 -0.08 1.55
C LEU A 53 -10.89 0.30 0.09
N ALA A 54 -10.82 -0.70 -0.80
CA ALA A 54 -10.55 -0.53 -2.22
C ALA A 54 -11.55 0.40 -2.92
N GLU A 55 -12.83 0.32 -2.55
CA GLU A 55 -13.92 1.11 -3.16
C GLU A 55 -13.77 2.63 -2.93
N GLN A 56 -12.94 3.01 -1.94
CA GLN A 56 -12.78 4.38 -1.46
C GLN A 56 -11.50 5.06 -1.96
N VAL A 57 -10.57 4.31 -2.56
CA VAL A 57 -9.19 4.78 -2.78
C VAL A 57 -8.78 4.77 -4.25
N ASP A 58 -7.92 5.73 -4.61
CA ASP A 58 -7.32 5.83 -5.95
C ASP A 58 -5.94 5.16 -6.00
N VAL A 59 -5.23 5.16 -4.87
CA VAL A 59 -3.91 4.55 -4.69
C VAL A 59 -3.94 3.70 -3.43
N LEU A 60 -3.51 2.44 -3.54
CA LEU A 60 -3.47 1.48 -2.44
C LEU A 60 -2.05 1.00 -2.21
N PHE A 61 -1.52 1.21 -1.00
CA PHE A 61 -0.27 0.62 -0.55
C PHE A 61 -0.50 -0.70 0.19
N THR A 62 0.33 -1.71 -0.08
CA THR A 62 0.39 -2.94 0.72
C THR A 62 1.78 -3.11 1.35
N MET A 63 1.83 -3.47 2.63
CA MET A 63 3.08 -3.81 3.32
C MET A 63 2.88 -5.04 4.22
N LEU A 64 3.03 -6.23 3.62
CA LEU A 64 2.62 -7.51 4.20
C LEU A 64 3.80 -8.47 4.36
N ALA A 65 3.60 -9.50 5.18
CA ALA A 65 4.68 -10.33 5.70
C ALA A 65 5.33 -11.26 4.66
N HIS A 66 4.55 -11.75 3.69
CA HIS A 66 5.00 -12.73 2.70
C HIS A 66 4.03 -12.77 1.50
N PRO A 67 4.42 -13.35 0.35
CA PRO A 67 3.60 -13.41 -0.85
C PRO A 67 2.16 -13.92 -0.63
N GLY A 68 1.98 -15.00 0.14
CA GLY A 68 0.64 -15.53 0.43
C GLY A 68 -0.28 -14.56 1.18
N ALA A 69 0.27 -13.65 2.00
CA ALA A 69 -0.53 -12.63 2.67
C ALA A 69 -0.98 -11.53 1.69
N VAL A 70 -0.10 -11.17 0.75
CA VAL A 70 -0.42 -10.26 -0.35
C VAL A 70 -1.51 -10.85 -1.23
N GLU A 71 -1.34 -12.10 -1.67
CA GLU A 71 -2.31 -12.80 -2.50
C GLU A 71 -3.67 -12.93 -1.81
N GLN A 72 -3.71 -13.29 -0.51
CA GLN A 72 -4.96 -13.35 0.24
C GLN A 72 -5.64 -11.97 0.36
N ALA A 73 -4.87 -10.91 0.60
CA ALA A 73 -5.42 -9.56 0.70
C ALA A 73 -5.93 -9.04 -0.65
N ALA A 74 -5.30 -9.43 -1.75
CA ALA A 74 -5.65 -8.99 -3.11
C ALA A 74 -6.78 -9.80 -3.73
N LEU A 75 -6.70 -11.14 -3.64
CA LEU A 75 -7.53 -12.10 -4.40
C LEU A 75 -8.41 -13.00 -3.53
N GLY A 76 -8.32 -12.88 -2.21
CA GLY A 76 -9.17 -13.64 -1.30
C GLY A 76 -10.66 -13.28 -1.45
N ALA A 77 -11.52 -13.94 -0.67
CA ALA A 77 -12.98 -13.72 -0.74
C ALA A 77 -13.39 -12.24 -0.56
N ASP A 78 -12.70 -11.52 0.33
CA ASP A 78 -12.85 -10.06 0.54
C ASP A 78 -11.64 -9.28 -0.02
N GLY A 79 -11.04 -9.78 -1.09
CA GLY A 79 -9.82 -9.24 -1.70
C GLY A 79 -10.03 -7.85 -2.26
N PHE A 80 -9.06 -6.95 -2.09
CA PHE A 80 -9.19 -5.57 -2.55
C PHE A 80 -9.22 -5.44 -4.08
N LEU A 81 -8.63 -6.39 -4.82
CA LEU A 81 -8.27 -6.16 -6.22
C LEU A 81 -9.49 -6.08 -7.14
N SER A 82 -10.54 -6.88 -6.88
CA SER A 82 -11.81 -6.81 -7.63
C SER A 82 -12.67 -5.60 -7.28
N HIS A 83 -12.32 -4.85 -6.24
CA HIS A 83 -13.09 -3.71 -5.73
C HIS A 83 -12.40 -2.37 -5.99
N LEU A 84 -11.13 -2.39 -6.43
CA LEU A 84 -10.46 -1.21 -6.94
C LEU A 84 -11.13 -0.75 -8.23
N ARG A 85 -11.25 0.57 -8.38
CA ARG A 85 -11.80 1.17 -9.60
C ARG A 85 -10.83 1.00 -10.77
N PRO A 86 -11.32 0.96 -12.03
CA PRO A 86 -10.44 1.05 -13.19
C PRO A 86 -9.51 2.27 -13.09
N ASN A 87 -8.26 2.11 -13.49
CA ASN A 87 -7.16 3.08 -13.38
C ASN A 87 -6.70 3.41 -11.94
N ALA A 88 -7.21 2.70 -10.93
CA ALA A 88 -6.60 2.72 -9.60
C ALA A 88 -5.19 2.12 -9.65
N LEU A 89 -4.37 2.51 -8.69
CA LEU A 89 -2.97 2.10 -8.61
C LEU A 89 -2.72 1.32 -7.34
N TRP A 90 -2.24 0.09 -7.47
CA TRP A 90 -1.79 -0.73 -6.36
C TRP A 90 -0.25 -0.72 -6.30
N VAL A 91 0.29 -0.22 -5.19
CA VAL A 91 1.72 -0.19 -4.89
C VAL A 91 2.03 -1.23 -3.82
N ASP A 92 2.66 -2.34 -4.20
CA ASP A 92 3.11 -3.35 -3.24
C ASP A 92 4.52 -3.04 -2.73
N CYS A 93 4.64 -2.77 -1.44
CA CYS A 93 5.91 -2.53 -0.78
C CYS A 93 6.46 -3.77 -0.06
N SER A 94 5.74 -4.89 -0.15
CA SER A 94 6.11 -6.15 0.51
C SER A 94 7.37 -6.74 -0.11
N SER A 95 8.22 -7.38 0.71
CA SER A 95 9.37 -8.11 0.18
C SER A 95 8.93 -9.46 -0.39
N VAL A 96 8.80 -9.52 -1.71
CA VAL A 96 8.37 -10.70 -2.49
C VAL A 96 9.41 -11.06 -3.56
N ASN A 97 9.25 -12.21 -4.20
CA ASN A 97 10.10 -12.59 -5.32
C ASN A 97 9.59 -11.98 -6.65
N PRO A 98 10.46 -11.78 -7.65
CA PRO A 98 10.06 -11.12 -8.91
C PRO A 98 8.98 -11.87 -9.71
N SER A 99 8.95 -13.21 -9.62
CA SER A 99 7.92 -14.00 -10.32
C SER A 99 6.53 -13.78 -9.72
N PHE A 100 6.44 -13.58 -8.40
CA PHE A 100 5.22 -13.19 -7.72
C PHE A 100 4.75 -11.80 -8.15
N SER A 101 5.63 -10.79 -8.15
CA SER A 101 5.28 -9.45 -8.62
C SER A 101 4.72 -9.46 -10.04
N LYS A 102 5.34 -10.22 -10.95
CA LYS A 102 4.84 -10.39 -12.33
C LYS A 102 3.46 -11.06 -12.40
N LYS A 103 3.21 -12.06 -11.56
CA LYS A 103 1.90 -12.72 -11.45
C LYS A 103 0.83 -11.71 -10.99
N MET A 104 1.13 -10.93 -9.95
CA MET A 104 0.19 -9.94 -9.41
C MET A 104 -0.06 -8.78 -10.37
N ALA A 105 0.96 -8.35 -11.12
CA ALA A 105 0.80 -7.37 -12.19
C ALA A 105 -0.18 -7.84 -13.27
N ALA A 106 -0.07 -9.10 -13.72
CA ALA A 106 -0.99 -9.67 -14.70
C ALA A 106 -2.43 -9.74 -14.16
N GLU A 107 -2.59 -10.05 -12.88
CA GLU A 107 -3.90 -10.14 -12.22
C GLU A 107 -4.55 -8.76 -12.00
N ALA A 108 -3.75 -7.73 -11.71
CA ALA A 108 -4.20 -6.34 -11.65
C ALA A 108 -4.62 -5.83 -13.03
N ALA A 109 -3.82 -6.10 -14.06
CA ALA A 109 -4.11 -5.68 -15.44
C ALA A 109 -5.43 -6.24 -15.97
N ARG A 110 -5.79 -7.48 -15.62
CA ARG A 110 -7.09 -8.09 -15.96
C ARG A 110 -8.30 -7.32 -15.42
N ARG A 111 -8.09 -6.46 -14.42
CA ARG A 111 -9.11 -5.63 -13.77
C ARG A 111 -8.89 -4.14 -14.02
N GLU A 112 -8.07 -3.80 -15.01
CA GLU A 112 -7.74 -2.41 -15.37
C GLU A 112 -7.11 -1.64 -14.20
N VAL A 113 -6.43 -2.35 -13.30
CA VAL A 113 -5.68 -1.77 -12.16
C VAL A 113 -4.20 -1.74 -12.52
N HIS A 114 -3.57 -0.61 -12.26
CA HIS A 114 -2.13 -0.44 -12.42
C HIS A 114 -1.41 -1.07 -11.22
N PHE A 115 -0.28 -1.72 -11.46
CA PHE A 115 0.51 -2.37 -10.42
C PHE A 115 1.93 -1.85 -10.40
N VAL A 116 2.42 -1.54 -9.20
CA VAL A 116 3.79 -1.09 -8.95
C VAL A 116 4.41 -1.98 -7.88
N ASP A 117 5.54 -2.59 -8.21
CA ASP A 117 6.39 -3.29 -7.25
C ASP A 117 7.37 -2.27 -6.66
N ALA A 118 7.26 -1.96 -5.37
CA ALA A 118 8.06 -0.94 -4.70
C ALA A 118 8.60 -1.42 -3.33
N PRO A 119 9.35 -2.54 -3.28
CA PRO A 119 9.97 -3.01 -2.05
C PRO A 119 10.98 -1.99 -1.52
N VAL A 120 11.26 -2.08 -0.22
CA VAL A 120 12.09 -1.08 0.48
C VAL A 120 13.36 -1.67 1.06
N THR A 121 14.43 -0.86 1.10
CA THR A 121 15.57 -1.08 1.99
C THR A 121 15.45 -0.16 3.21
N GLY A 122 15.64 -0.75 4.39
CA GLY A 122 15.53 -0.07 5.68
C GLY A 122 14.75 -0.92 6.69
N SER A 123 14.87 -0.57 7.96
CA SER A 123 14.18 -1.24 9.08
C SER A 123 13.19 -0.29 9.77
N ALA A 124 12.74 -0.65 10.96
CA ALA A 124 11.76 0.13 11.71
C ALA A 124 12.18 1.58 11.98
N ALA A 125 13.46 1.86 12.25
CA ALA A 125 13.94 3.22 12.51
C ALA A 125 13.90 4.10 11.24
N PRO A 126 14.52 3.70 10.10
CA PRO A 126 14.35 4.42 8.84
C PRO A 126 12.89 4.59 8.41
N ALA A 127 12.03 3.60 8.65
CA ALA A 127 10.60 3.70 8.37
C ALA A 127 9.92 4.79 9.23
N ALA A 128 10.27 4.91 10.51
CA ALA A 128 9.71 5.94 11.39
C ALA A 128 10.18 7.36 11.01
N GLU A 129 11.40 7.46 10.49
CA GLU A 129 12.03 8.73 10.09
C GLU A 129 11.68 9.17 8.67
N GLY A 130 10.98 8.36 7.87
CA GLY A 130 10.70 8.66 6.47
C GLY A 130 11.94 8.59 5.58
N LYS A 131 12.85 7.65 5.88
CA LYS A 131 14.16 7.52 5.22
C LYS A 131 14.37 6.15 4.57
N LEU A 132 13.28 5.46 4.23
CA LEU A 132 13.34 4.26 3.41
C LEU A 132 13.89 4.58 2.02
N ILE A 133 14.51 3.58 1.40
CA ILE A 133 14.89 3.61 -0.02
C ILE A 133 13.92 2.68 -0.75
N PHE A 134 13.20 3.21 -1.74
CA PHE A 134 12.27 2.42 -2.55
C PHE A 134 12.94 1.90 -3.82
N TRP A 135 12.72 0.63 -4.15
CA TRP A 135 13.15 0.02 -5.40
C TRP A 135 11.93 -0.12 -6.31
N VAL A 136 11.69 0.87 -7.16
CA VAL A 136 10.40 0.99 -7.87
C VAL A 136 10.47 0.39 -9.27
N GLY A 137 9.67 -0.66 -9.51
CA GLY A 137 9.32 -1.15 -10.84
C GLY A 137 7.95 -0.61 -11.25
N ALA A 138 7.94 0.46 -12.07
CA ALA A 138 6.75 1.12 -12.56
C ALA A 138 6.96 1.75 -13.94
N ASP A 139 5.88 1.96 -14.68
CA ASP A 139 5.89 2.85 -15.83
C ASP A 139 6.11 4.30 -15.40
N THR A 140 6.64 5.14 -16.29
CA THR A 140 6.99 6.53 -15.97
C THR A 140 5.80 7.33 -15.42
N ALA A 141 4.61 7.18 -16.01
CA ALA A 141 3.42 7.89 -15.56
C ALA A 141 2.99 7.50 -14.13
N ASP A 142 3.04 6.20 -13.82
CA ASP A 142 2.70 5.70 -12.48
C ASP A 142 3.75 6.11 -11.45
N LEU A 143 5.03 6.09 -11.81
CA LEU A 143 6.11 6.58 -10.96
C LEU A 143 5.91 8.06 -10.60
N GLU A 144 5.66 8.92 -11.58
CA GLU A 144 5.42 10.34 -11.32
C GLU A 144 4.17 10.58 -10.46
N ARG A 145 3.12 9.76 -10.64
CA ARG A 145 1.91 9.82 -9.83
C ARG A 145 2.17 9.51 -8.35
N ILE A 146 3.05 8.55 -8.03
CA ILE A 146 3.30 8.13 -6.63
C ILE A 146 4.57 8.70 -6.01
N ARG A 147 5.49 9.26 -6.80
CA ARG A 147 6.76 9.82 -6.31
C ARG A 147 6.56 10.75 -5.11
N PRO A 148 5.60 11.69 -5.07
CA PRO A 148 5.37 12.53 -3.90
C PRO A 148 4.99 11.73 -2.64
N LEU A 149 4.25 10.64 -2.79
CA LEU A 149 3.83 9.77 -1.68
C LEU A 149 5.00 8.91 -1.19
N LEU A 150 5.81 8.37 -2.10
CA LEU A 150 7.02 7.62 -1.74
C LEU A 150 8.00 8.49 -0.96
N LEU A 151 8.18 9.75 -1.37
CA LEU A 151 9.04 10.73 -0.70
C LEU A 151 8.52 11.17 0.68
N CYS A 152 7.25 10.92 1.01
CA CYS A 152 6.78 11.10 2.39
C CYS A 152 7.32 10.00 3.32
N MET A 153 7.57 8.81 2.77
CA MET A 153 7.94 7.60 3.51
C MET A 153 9.42 7.23 3.37
N GLY A 154 10.11 7.85 2.41
CA GLY A 154 11.49 7.58 2.03
C GLY A 154 12.23 8.84 1.62
N ASN A 155 13.55 8.73 1.49
CA ASN A 155 14.41 9.88 1.19
C ASN A 155 14.88 9.95 -0.27
N LYS A 156 14.73 8.87 -1.04
CA LYS A 156 15.16 8.72 -2.44
C LYS A 156 14.30 7.69 -3.16
#